data_AF-C6HM16-F1
#
_entry.id   AF-C6HM16-F1
#
_cell.length_a   1.000
_cell.length_b   1.000
_cell.length_c   1.000
_cell.angle_alpha   90.00
_cell.angle_beta   90.00
_cell.angle_gamma   90.00
#
_symmetry.space_group_name_H-M   'P 1'
#
loop_
_entity.id
_entity.type
_entity.pdbx_description
1 polymer ?
#
loop_
_entity_poly.entity_id
_entity_poly.type
_entity_poly.pdbx_seq_one_letter_code
_entity_poly.pdbx_strand_id
1 'polypeptide(L)'
;MSLARPARCLFCSLSRAPLSSISRRQFHESLSQYTKNEKNDVKNEEKNPRSVKPPRKLKPKMFKPYSEEDRKRLAEEYTPEQIAAIEAGEKSISPEDMARQFHQRDDPWALKYLDDFSTVEPVVDHHIRRPMTKSVPIPRMKTEQELMTEVANYLEQMSDEDAENNPEKIFEFMDEMKLVKDPVDEASSLVPDITQPYETIDNIGGGPNLQLRKEDLKREAQDPNILEAEDPEIQLDYEKVSRATGWPVRTLKGLQVKALVKRMVSNQTRLGKIRQTSILSVAGNGKGLLGIGEGKSRDFGEALMQAHARAIRNMRPVLRYEDRTIYGDVRGKVGATELQFDASATSHANMYPLSPQGFGLRCQQSIWEMCRAAGIRDLAARVTRSRNKMNTVKATYEALMSQKDPEDIARARGRKLVDVRKVYYAGAQ
;
A
#
# COMPACT_ATOMS: atom_id res chain seq x y z
N MET A 1 43.34 35.66 8.51
CA MET A 1 43.64 37.05 8.11
C MET A 1 44.16 37.04 6.68
N SER A 2 43.28 37.31 5.71
CA SER A 2 43.62 37.76 4.35
C SER A 2 42.30 38.25 3.74
N LEU A 3 42.21 39.56 3.61
CA LEU A 3 41.05 40.37 3.24
C LEU A 3 41.20 40.74 1.76
N ALA A 4 40.39 40.17 0.88
CA ALA A 4 40.01 40.78 -0.41
C ALA A 4 38.99 39.90 -1.14
N ARG A 5 37.71 40.27 -1.08
CA ARG A 5 36.72 39.92 -2.11
C ARG A 5 36.19 41.23 -2.67
N PRO A 6 36.22 41.45 -4.00
CA PRO A 6 35.70 42.70 -4.57
C PRO A 6 34.17 42.74 -4.43
N ALA A 7 33.67 43.89 -3.99
CA ALA A 7 32.25 44.18 -3.83
C ALA A 7 31.53 44.10 -5.19
N ARG A 8 30.52 43.23 -5.28
CA ARG A 8 29.57 43.25 -6.41
C ARG A 8 28.49 44.29 -6.11
N CYS A 9 28.39 45.31 -6.96
CA CYS A 9 27.38 46.35 -6.91
C CYS A 9 25.97 45.76 -7.06
N LEU A 10 25.08 46.05 -6.10
CA LEU A 10 23.68 45.61 -6.06
C LEU A 10 22.75 46.42 -6.98
N PHE A 11 23.27 47.27 -7.86
CA PHE A 11 22.49 48.18 -8.72
C PHE A 11 22.54 47.88 -10.23
N CYS A 12 23.05 46.72 -10.65
CA CYS A 12 23.07 46.33 -12.08
C CYS A 12 22.01 45.28 -12.49
N SER A 13 20.92 45.12 -11.72
CA SER A 13 19.84 44.16 -12.03
C SER A 13 18.80 44.66 -13.05
N LEU A 14 19.04 45.79 -13.71
CA LEU A 14 18.15 46.34 -14.75
C LEU A 14 18.91 46.51 -16.07
N SER A 15 19.27 45.40 -16.70
CA SER A 15 19.55 45.38 -18.13
C SER A 15 18.74 44.26 -18.79
N ARG A 16 17.98 44.67 -19.80
CA ARG A 16 17.07 43.85 -20.60
C ARG A 16 17.89 42.75 -21.28
N ALA A 17 17.65 41.49 -20.94
CA ALA A 17 18.22 40.39 -21.72
C ALA A 17 17.64 40.42 -23.14
N PRO A 18 18.44 40.29 -24.21
CA PRO A 18 17.90 40.09 -25.54
C PRO A 18 17.13 38.77 -25.58
N LEU A 19 15.97 38.77 -26.23
CA LEU A 19 15.16 37.58 -26.51
C LEU A 19 16.05 36.51 -27.16
N SER A 20 16.39 35.47 -26.42
CA SER A 20 17.00 34.28 -27.01
C SER A 20 15.97 33.66 -27.96
N SER A 21 16.36 33.51 -29.22
CA SER A 21 15.59 32.75 -30.19
C SER A 21 15.31 31.36 -29.62
N ILE A 22 14.04 31.01 -29.47
CA ILE A 22 13.59 29.67 -29.10
C ILE A 22 14.24 28.70 -30.09
N SER A 23 15.15 27.84 -29.64
CA SER A 23 15.61 26.73 -30.46
C SER A 23 14.38 25.86 -30.70
N ARG A 24 13.87 25.83 -31.94
CA ARG A 24 12.92 24.81 -32.36
C ARG A 24 13.58 23.48 -32.04
N ARG A 25 12.98 22.69 -31.13
CA ARG A 25 13.37 21.29 -30.94
C ARG A 25 13.31 20.65 -32.31
N GLN A 26 14.46 20.21 -32.82
CA GLN A 26 14.45 19.17 -33.83
C GLN A 26 13.74 17.99 -33.15
N PHE A 27 12.68 17.48 -33.79
CA PHE A 27 12.10 16.21 -33.41
C PHE A 27 13.23 15.19 -33.43
N HIS A 28 13.65 14.73 -32.26
CA HIS A 28 14.51 13.57 -32.18
C HIS A 28 13.70 12.40 -32.72
N GLU A 29 14.17 11.76 -33.78
CA GLU A 29 13.84 10.36 -34.06
C GLU A 29 14.16 9.58 -32.79
N SER A 30 13.14 8.99 -32.17
CA SER A 30 13.33 8.09 -31.04
C SER A 30 14.27 6.95 -31.49
N LEU A 31 15.24 6.63 -30.63
CA LEU A 31 16.13 5.49 -30.83
C LEU A 31 15.29 4.22 -31.07
N SER A 32 15.53 3.55 -32.19
CA SER A 32 15.01 2.21 -32.47
C SER A 32 15.64 1.20 -31.49
N GLN A 33 15.09 1.09 -30.29
CA GLN A 33 15.35 -0.06 -29.44
C GLN A 33 14.36 -1.15 -29.82
N TYR A 34 14.85 -2.21 -30.48
CA TYR A 34 14.58 -3.61 -30.12
C TYR A 34 15.45 -4.51 -30.99
N THR A 35 16.63 -4.87 -30.50
CA THR A 35 17.26 -6.14 -30.87
C THR A 35 16.41 -7.26 -30.27
N LYS A 36 15.61 -7.93 -31.11
CA LYS A 36 14.93 -9.17 -30.70
C LYS A 36 15.98 -10.25 -30.51
N ASN A 37 16.23 -10.62 -29.25
CA ASN A 37 16.65 -11.98 -28.95
C ASN A 37 15.46 -12.89 -29.24
N GLU A 38 15.58 -13.73 -30.28
CA GLU A 38 14.66 -14.85 -30.48
C GLU A 38 14.72 -15.77 -29.26
N LYS A 39 13.69 -15.71 -28.41
CA LYS A 39 13.42 -16.76 -27.44
C LYS A 39 12.46 -17.74 -28.09
N ASN A 40 12.88 -19.00 -28.13
CA ASN A 40 12.07 -20.12 -28.59
C ASN A 40 10.80 -20.24 -27.73
N ASP A 41 9.64 -20.10 -28.36
CA ASP A 41 8.34 -20.24 -27.70
C ASP A 41 8.03 -21.72 -27.41
N VAL A 42 8.01 -22.07 -26.12
CA VAL A 42 7.40 -23.30 -25.61
C VAL A 42 5.88 -23.12 -25.65
N LYS A 43 5.18 -24.01 -26.37
CA LYS A 43 3.72 -24.03 -26.44
C LYS A 43 3.12 -24.39 -25.07
N ASN A 44 2.61 -23.41 -24.36
CA ASN A 44 1.59 -23.59 -23.32
C ASN A 44 0.75 -22.30 -23.26
N GLU A 45 -0.40 -22.29 -23.94
CA GLU A 45 -1.41 -21.25 -23.78
C GLU A 45 -2.65 -21.86 -23.12
N GLU A 46 -2.80 -21.65 -21.82
CA GLU A 46 -4.11 -21.62 -21.19
C GLU A 46 -4.85 -20.36 -21.68
N LYS A 47 -5.94 -20.57 -22.41
CA LYS A 47 -6.71 -19.48 -23.03
C LYS A 47 -7.54 -18.75 -21.99
N ASN A 48 -7.15 -17.51 -21.71
CA ASN A 48 -8.02 -16.54 -21.06
C ASN A 48 -9.10 -16.11 -22.09
N PRO A 49 -10.41 -16.27 -21.80
CA PRO A 49 -11.47 -16.06 -22.81
C PRO A 49 -11.64 -14.60 -23.26
N ARG A 50 -10.98 -13.63 -22.60
CA ARG A 50 -11.05 -12.19 -22.93
C ARG A 50 -9.89 -11.69 -23.81
N SER A 51 -8.85 -12.50 -24.04
CA SER A 51 -7.73 -12.10 -24.91
C SER A 51 -7.82 -12.82 -26.25
N VAL A 52 -8.54 -12.23 -27.20
CA VAL A 52 -8.48 -12.66 -28.59
C VAL A 52 -7.21 -12.09 -29.21
N LYS A 53 -6.11 -12.86 -29.22
CA LYS A 53 -4.94 -12.51 -30.02
C LYS A 53 -5.29 -12.72 -31.50
N PRO A 54 -5.24 -11.69 -32.36
CA PRO A 54 -5.57 -11.84 -33.78
C PRO A 54 -4.58 -12.78 -34.50
N PRO A 55 -4.98 -13.41 -35.62
CA PRO A 55 -4.12 -14.32 -36.37
C PRO A 55 -2.88 -13.61 -36.93
N ARG A 56 -1.73 -14.31 -36.93
CA ARG A 56 -0.40 -13.78 -37.32
C ARG A 56 -0.29 -13.25 -38.77
N LYS A 57 -1.26 -13.52 -39.65
CA LYS A 57 -1.27 -13.05 -41.05
C LYS A 57 -2.70 -12.73 -41.49
N LEU A 58 -2.98 -11.46 -41.77
CA LEU A 58 -4.29 -11.01 -42.25
C LEU A 58 -4.34 -11.08 -43.78
N LYS A 59 -5.53 -11.38 -44.32
CA LYS A 59 -5.78 -11.39 -45.78
C LYS A 59 -6.62 -10.16 -46.14
N PRO A 60 -6.44 -9.54 -47.33
CA PRO A 60 -7.24 -8.37 -47.73
C PRO A 60 -8.76 -8.62 -47.65
N LYS A 61 -9.20 -9.84 -47.99
CA LYS A 61 -10.61 -10.27 -47.93
C LYS A 61 -11.25 -10.22 -46.54
N MET A 62 -10.46 -10.10 -45.47
CA MET A 62 -10.96 -9.99 -44.10
C MET A 62 -11.45 -8.57 -43.78
N PHE A 63 -10.97 -7.56 -44.51
CA PHE A 63 -11.39 -6.17 -44.35
C PHE A 63 -12.42 -5.85 -45.42
N LYS A 64 -13.70 -5.88 -45.04
CA LYS A 64 -14.81 -5.52 -45.93
C LYS A 64 -15.13 -4.03 -45.73
N PRO A 65 -15.34 -3.27 -46.81
CA PRO A 65 -15.86 -1.91 -46.68
C PRO A 65 -17.28 -1.94 -46.09
N TYR A 66 -17.68 -0.83 -45.48
CA TYR A 66 -19.03 -0.68 -44.95
C TYR A 66 -20.07 -0.77 -46.05
N SER A 67 -21.14 -1.53 -45.79
CA SER A 67 -22.28 -1.58 -46.69
C SER A 67 -23.11 -0.30 -46.60
N GLU A 68 -23.97 -0.07 -47.59
CA GLU A 68 -24.91 1.05 -47.55
C GLU A 68 -25.88 0.96 -46.36
N GLU A 69 -26.17 -0.25 -45.87
CA GLU A 69 -26.98 -0.47 -44.67
C GLU A 69 -26.21 -0.10 -43.40
N ASP A 70 -24.94 -0.49 -43.31
CA ASP A 70 -24.09 -0.15 -42.16
C ASP A 70 -23.86 1.36 -42.06
N ARG A 71 -23.70 2.04 -43.21
CA ARG A 71 -23.60 3.50 -43.26
C ARG A 71 -24.86 4.19 -42.77
N LYS A 72 -26.05 3.65 -43.06
CA LYS A 72 -27.32 4.17 -42.54
C LYS A 72 -27.40 4.03 -41.01
N ARG A 73 -26.99 2.89 -40.45
CA ARG A 73 -26.94 2.68 -38.99
C ARG A 73 -25.96 3.63 -38.31
N LEU A 74 -24.76 3.79 -38.89
CA LEU A 74 -23.78 4.76 -38.37
C LEU A 74 -24.32 6.20 -38.43
N ALA A 75 -25.14 6.52 -39.43
CA ALA A 75 -25.78 7.83 -39.54
C ALA A 75 -26.90 8.09 -38.52
N GLU A 76 -27.45 7.04 -37.90
CA GLU A 76 -28.39 7.17 -36.78
C GLU A 76 -27.66 7.45 -35.46
N GLU A 77 -26.42 6.98 -35.30
CA GLU A 77 -25.64 7.09 -34.05
C GLU A 77 -24.68 8.29 -34.01
N TYR A 78 -24.07 8.64 -35.15
CA TYR A 78 -23.01 9.66 -35.22
C TYR A 78 -23.44 10.95 -35.93
N THR A 79 -22.73 12.04 -35.62
CA THR A 79 -22.94 13.35 -36.27
C THR A 79 -22.46 13.35 -37.73
N PRO A 80 -23.01 14.23 -38.60
CA PRO A 80 -22.59 14.29 -40.01
C PRO A 80 -21.10 14.60 -40.19
N GLU A 81 -20.50 15.37 -39.28
CA GLU A 81 -19.06 15.67 -39.29
C GLU A 81 -18.22 14.44 -38.97
N GLN A 82 -18.65 13.63 -37.99
CA GLN A 82 -17.99 12.36 -37.65
C GLN A 82 -18.12 11.34 -38.78
N ILE A 83 -19.29 11.25 -39.42
CA ILE A 83 -19.50 10.35 -40.57
C ILE A 83 -18.56 10.72 -41.72
N ALA A 84 -18.41 12.02 -42.02
CA ALA A 84 -17.47 12.48 -43.04
C ALA A 84 -16.03 12.07 -42.72
N ALA A 85 -15.64 12.08 -41.44
CA ALA A 85 -14.33 11.60 -40.99
C ALA A 85 -14.18 10.08 -41.14
N ILE A 86 -15.22 9.30 -40.80
CA ILE A 86 -15.24 7.84 -40.98
C ILE A 86 -15.08 7.49 -42.46
N GLU A 87 -15.82 8.15 -43.35
CA GLU A 87 -15.70 7.94 -44.80
C GLU A 87 -14.32 8.31 -45.35
N ALA A 88 -13.72 9.40 -44.86
CA ALA A 88 -12.37 9.78 -45.22
C ALA A 88 -11.34 8.75 -44.73
N GLY A 89 -11.54 8.19 -43.52
CA GLY A 89 -10.75 7.10 -42.97
C GLY A 89 -10.81 5.84 -43.83
N GLU A 90 -12.02 5.40 -44.20
CA GLU A 90 -12.23 4.22 -45.06
C GLU A 90 -11.59 4.40 -46.45
N LYS A 91 -11.70 5.60 -47.04
CA LYS A 91 -11.10 5.92 -48.35
C LYS A 91 -9.58 5.97 -48.30
N SER A 92 -8.99 6.39 -47.18
CA SER A 92 -7.54 6.58 -47.04
C SER A 92 -6.78 5.30 -46.68
N ILE A 93 -7.40 4.39 -45.93
CA ILE A 93 -6.76 3.15 -45.45
C ILE A 93 -7.12 1.98 -46.36
N SER A 94 -6.16 1.53 -47.17
CA SER A 94 -6.41 0.40 -48.08
C SER A 94 -6.39 -0.96 -47.35
N PRO A 95 -7.30 -1.89 -47.69
CA PRO A 95 -7.25 -3.28 -47.19
C PRO A 95 -5.96 -4.03 -47.50
N GLU A 96 -5.28 -3.66 -48.59
CA GLU A 96 -4.03 -4.27 -49.03
C GLU A 96 -2.85 -3.83 -48.13
N ASP A 97 -2.79 -2.56 -47.75
CA ASP A 97 -1.77 -2.05 -46.83
C ASP A 97 -1.92 -2.66 -45.44
N MET A 98 -3.16 -2.78 -44.96
CA MET A 98 -3.46 -3.49 -43.72
C MET A 98 -3.03 -4.97 -43.80
N ALA A 99 -3.26 -5.66 -44.91
CA ALA A 99 -2.79 -7.04 -45.06
C ALA A 99 -1.24 -7.15 -45.11
N ARG A 100 -0.55 -6.15 -45.66
CA ARG A 100 0.90 -6.16 -45.87
C ARG A 100 1.70 -5.74 -44.63
N GLN A 101 1.24 -4.73 -43.90
CA GLN A 101 2.02 -4.04 -42.87
C GLN A 101 1.43 -4.12 -41.45
N PHE A 102 0.28 -4.76 -41.25
CA PHE A 102 -0.38 -4.80 -39.94
C PHE A 102 0.48 -5.40 -38.84
N HIS A 103 0.55 -4.68 -37.72
CA HIS A 103 1.11 -5.12 -36.46
C HIS A 103 0.20 -4.64 -35.32
N GLN A 104 0.02 -5.45 -34.28
CA GLN A 104 -0.68 -5.02 -33.07
C GLN A 104 0.21 -4.02 -32.32
N ARG A 105 -0.41 -2.93 -31.85
CA ARG A 105 0.29 -1.86 -31.14
C ARG A 105 0.40 -2.23 -29.65
N ASP A 106 1.63 -2.55 -29.24
CA ASP A 106 1.98 -2.98 -27.87
C ASP A 106 2.88 -1.95 -27.14
N ASP A 107 2.91 -0.70 -27.61
CA ASP A 107 3.75 0.35 -27.03
C ASP A 107 3.14 0.93 -25.74
N PRO A 108 3.92 1.63 -24.89
CA PRO A 108 3.41 2.19 -23.63
C PRO A 108 2.28 3.20 -23.80
N TRP A 109 2.17 3.80 -24.99
CA TRP A 109 1.13 4.77 -25.34
C TRP A 109 -0.10 4.12 -25.98
N ALA A 110 -0.10 2.80 -26.20
CA ALA A 110 -1.28 2.06 -26.62
C ALA A 110 -2.43 2.25 -25.62
N LEU A 111 -3.62 2.57 -26.14
CA LEU A 111 -4.83 2.58 -25.32
C LEU A 111 -5.14 1.15 -24.89
N LYS A 112 -5.40 0.97 -23.60
CA LYS A 112 -5.67 -0.35 -22.99
C LYS A 112 -7.14 -0.75 -23.01
N TYR A 113 -8.00 0.17 -23.42
CA TYR A 113 -9.44 0.02 -23.54
C TYR A 113 -9.87 0.44 -24.95
N LEU A 114 -11.05 -0.01 -25.34
CA LEU A 114 -11.66 0.37 -26.62
C LEU A 114 -12.65 1.49 -26.35
N ASP A 115 -12.56 2.54 -27.14
CA ASP A 115 -13.41 3.73 -27.05
C ASP A 115 -13.51 4.35 -28.46
N ASP A 116 -14.65 4.97 -28.76
CA ASP A 116 -14.92 5.63 -30.03
C ASP A 116 -14.58 7.13 -29.99
N PHE A 117 -14.32 7.69 -28.80
CA PHE A 117 -13.94 9.09 -28.58
C PHE A 117 -14.91 10.09 -29.23
N SER A 118 -16.18 9.70 -29.37
CA SER A 118 -17.20 10.52 -30.02
C SER A 118 -17.66 11.69 -29.15
N THR A 119 -17.67 11.48 -27.83
CA THR A 119 -18.05 12.47 -26.81
C THR A 119 -16.90 12.79 -25.88
N VAL A 120 -16.85 14.04 -25.37
CA VAL A 120 -15.85 14.46 -24.39
C VAL A 120 -16.27 14.00 -22.99
N GLU A 121 -15.50 13.12 -22.38
CA GLU A 121 -15.74 12.67 -21.00
C GLU A 121 -15.19 13.70 -19.99
N PRO A 122 -15.99 14.13 -19.00
CA PRO A 122 -15.60 15.23 -18.11
C PRO A 122 -14.40 14.90 -17.19
N VAL A 123 -14.15 13.63 -16.88
CA VAL A 123 -13.10 13.20 -15.95
C VAL A 123 -11.79 12.86 -16.66
N VAL A 124 -11.90 12.18 -17.81
CA VAL A 124 -10.75 11.62 -18.53
C VAL A 124 -10.21 12.62 -19.54
N ASP A 125 -11.09 13.37 -20.21
CA ASP A 125 -10.71 14.29 -21.26
C ASP A 125 -10.42 15.70 -20.75
N HIS A 126 -9.81 16.49 -21.62
CA HIS A 126 -9.61 17.90 -21.38
C HIS A 126 -10.91 18.70 -21.58
N HIS A 127 -11.20 19.57 -20.62
CA HIS A 127 -12.33 20.51 -20.68
C HIS A 127 -12.31 21.35 -21.97
N ILE A 128 -13.49 21.50 -22.56
CA ILE A 128 -13.70 22.33 -23.75
C ILE A 128 -13.42 23.79 -23.39
N ARG A 129 -12.36 24.36 -23.97
CA ARG A 129 -12.04 25.77 -23.80
C ARG A 129 -12.86 26.61 -24.77
N ARG A 130 -13.50 27.68 -24.29
CA ARG A 130 -14.07 28.69 -25.19
C ARG A 130 -12.95 29.31 -26.03
N PRO A 131 -13.21 29.67 -27.30
CA PRO A 131 -12.23 30.40 -28.08
C PRO A 131 -11.88 31.70 -27.37
N MET A 132 -10.58 32.03 -27.26
CA MET A 132 -10.12 33.27 -26.64
C MET A 132 -10.71 34.49 -27.37
N THR A 133 -11.79 35.06 -26.83
CA THR A 133 -12.29 36.37 -27.22
C THR A 133 -11.51 37.46 -26.48
N LYS A 134 -11.20 38.56 -27.15
CA LYS A 134 -10.27 39.59 -26.65
C LYS A 134 -10.87 40.53 -25.58
N SER A 135 -12.11 40.33 -25.16
CA SER A 135 -12.87 41.35 -24.41
C SER A 135 -13.73 40.76 -23.29
N VAL A 136 -13.17 39.89 -22.46
CA VAL A 136 -13.83 39.57 -21.17
C VAL A 136 -13.42 40.65 -20.16
N PRO A 137 -14.37 41.33 -19.50
CA PRO A 137 -14.07 42.22 -18.39
C PRO A 137 -13.31 41.47 -17.29
N ILE A 138 -12.33 42.12 -16.66
CA ILE A 138 -11.60 41.53 -15.53
C ILE A 138 -12.60 41.29 -14.39
N PRO A 139 -12.69 40.08 -13.83
CA PRO A 139 -13.64 39.79 -12.76
C PRO A 139 -13.36 40.71 -11.56
N ARG A 140 -14.39 41.42 -11.13
CA ARG A 140 -14.38 42.28 -9.94
C ARG A 140 -15.46 41.84 -8.96
N MET A 141 -15.21 42.05 -7.67
CA MET A 141 -16.22 41.85 -6.63
C MET A 141 -17.41 42.79 -6.86
N LYS A 142 -18.62 42.30 -6.59
CA LYS A 142 -19.82 43.14 -6.54
C LYS A 142 -19.64 44.20 -5.48
N THR A 143 -20.16 45.40 -5.75
CA THR A 143 -20.26 46.42 -4.69
C THR A 143 -21.39 46.04 -3.74
N GLU A 144 -21.35 46.56 -2.51
CA GLU A 144 -22.43 46.34 -1.52
C GLU A 144 -23.80 46.74 -2.09
N GLN A 145 -23.85 47.81 -2.89
CA GLN A 145 -25.09 48.24 -3.56
C GLN A 145 -25.58 47.21 -4.57
N GLU A 146 -24.69 46.68 -5.41
CA GLU A 146 -25.03 45.65 -6.41
C GLU A 146 -25.52 44.36 -5.73
N LEU A 147 -24.88 43.97 -4.63
CA LEU A 147 -25.26 42.81 -3.83
C LEU A 147 -26.65 43.00 -3.20
N MET A 148 -26.89 44.17 -2.58
CA MET A 148 -28.19 44.48 -2.00
C MET A 148 -29.30 44.56 -3.04
N THR A 149 -29.02 45.04 -4.25
CA THR A 149 -30.02 45.05 -5.34
C THR A 149 -30.38 43.66 -5.81
N GLU A 150 -29.43 42.71 -5.80
CA GLU A 150 -29.68 41.33 -6.20
C GLU A 150 -30.52 40.59 -5.15
N VAL A 151 -30.22 40.81 -3.87
CA VAL A 151 -31.05 40.33 -2.75
C VAL A 151 -32.47 40.90 -2.83
N ALA A 152 -32.60 42.20 -3.11
CA ALA A 152 -33.90 42.84 -3.26
C ALA A 152 -34.70 42.23 -4.44
N ASN A 153 -34.07 42.08 -5.61
CA ASN A 153 -34.70 41.47 -6.78
C ASN A 153 -35.13 40.02 -6.53
N TYR A 154 -34.36 39.25 -5.75
CA TYR A 154 -34.73 37.88 -5.38
C TYR A 154 -35.92 37.85 -4.43
N LEU A 155 -35.92 38.70 -3.39
CA LEU A 155 -37.04 38.81 -2.46
C LEU A 155 -38.33 39.29 -3.15
N GLU A 156 -38.23 40.16 -4.16
CA GLU A 156 -39.38 40.59 -4.97
C GLU A 156 -39.91 39.47 -5.88
N GLN A 157 -39.05 38.56 -6.33
CA GLN A 157 -39.43 37.40 -7.15
C GLN A 157 -39.98 36.24 -6.31
N MET A 158 -39.71 36.22 -5.00
CA MET A 158 -40.24 35.23 -4.08
C MET A 158 -41.73 35.52 -3.84
N SER A 159 -42.60 34.55 -4.15
CA SER A 159 -44.02 34.66 -3.82
C SER A 159 -44.24 34.60 -2.31
N ASP A 160 -45.25 35.31 -1.81
CA ASP A 160 -45.60 35.34 -0.37
C ASP A 160 -45.81 33.93 0.22
N GLU A 161 -46.33 32.98 -0.58
CA GLU A 161 -46.52 31.57 -0.17
C GLU A 161 -45.20 30.82 0.09
N ASP A 162 -44.15 31.15 -0.66
CA ASP A 162 -42.82 30.54 -0.54
C ASP A 162 -42.05 31.08 0.67
N ALA A 163 -42.28 32.35 1.02
CA ALA A 163 -41.67 32.99 2.18
C ALA A 163 -42.19 32.44 3.52
N GLU A 164 -43.48 32.06 3.57
CA GLU A 164 -44.09 31.49 4.78
C GLU A 164 -43.78 30.00 4.96
N ASN A 165 -43.78 29.22 3.87
CA ASN A 165 -43.70 27.76 3.94
C ASN A 165 -42.27 27.21 3.82
N ASN A 166 -41.35 27.92 3.16
CA ASN A 166 -39.99 27.43 2.88
C ASN A 166 -38.91 28.49 3.18
N PRO A 167 -38.64 28.78 4.47
CA PRO A 167 -37.59 29.75 4.84
C PRO A 167 -36.18 29.31 4.42
N GLU A 168 -35.98 28.03 4.12
CA GLU A 168 -34.70 27.44 3.68
C GLU A 168 -34.23 28.01 2.33
N LYS A 169 -35.15 28.41 1.44
CA LYS A 169 -34.83 28.99 0.12
C LYS A 169 -34.07 30.32 0.18
N ILE A 170 -34.19 31.05 1.29
CA ILE A 170 -33.43 32.28 1.52
C ILE A 170 -31.98 31.94 1.86
N PHE A 171 -31.76 30.90 2.66
CA PHE A 171 -30.42 30.41 2.99
C PHE A 171 -29.74 29.80 1.76
N GLU A 172 -30.46 29.02 0.95
CA GLU A 172 -29.96 28.49 -0.33
C GLU A 172 -29.53 29.62 -1.28
N PHE A 173 -30.34 30.67 -1.41
CA PHE A 173 -29.98 31.84 -2.21
C PHE A 173 -28.73 32.56 -1.68
N MET A 174 -28.62 32.72 -0.35
CA MET A 174 -27.43 33.33 0.25
C MET A 174 -26.16 32.50 0.00
N ASP A 175 -26.27 31.17 -0.04
CA ASP A 175 -25.16 30.26 -0.35
C ASP A 175 -24.81 30.25 -1.86
N GLU A 176 -25.80 30.41 -2.74
CA GLU A 176 -25.62 30.44 -4.20
C GLU A 176 -25.19 31.82 -4.74
N MET A 177 -25.35 32.89 -3.95
CA MET A 177 -25.08 34.25 -4.38
C MET A 177 -23.59 34.47 -4.69
N LYS A 178 -23.29 34.64 -5.99
CA LYS A 178 -21.92 34.90 -6.45
C LYS A 178 -21.48 36.31 -6.00
N LEU A 179 -20.40 36.39 -5.23
CA LEU A 179 -19.77 37.66 -4.82
C LEU A 179 -19.06 38.41 -5.96
N VAL A 180 -18.79 37.73 -7.08
CA VAL A 180 -18.15 38.30 -8.28
C VAL A 180 -19.23 38.73 -9.28
N LYS A 181 -19.10 39.93 -9.86
CA LYS A 181 -20.11 40.49 -10.77
C LYS A 181 -20.10 39.81 -12.14
N ASP A 182 -18.92 39.66 -12.70
CA ASP A 182 -18.74 39.10 -14.04
C ASP A 182 -18.42 37.60 -13.92
N PRO A 183 -18.90 36.76 -14.85
CA PRO A 183 -18.61 35.33 -14.81
C PRO A 183 -17.10 35.13 -14.86
N VAL A 184 -16.54 34.51 -13.82
CA VAL A 184 -15.19 33.94 -13.89
C VAL A 184 -15.27 32.85 -14.95
N ASP A 185 -14.30 32.79 -15.87
CA ASP A 185 -14.21 31.72 -16.85
C ASP A 185 -14.19 30.37 -16.09
N GLU A 186 -15.32 29.68 -16.03
CA GLU A 186 -15.48 28.36 -15.39
C GLU A 186 -14.53 27.33 -16.02
N ALA A 187 -14.10 27.56 -17.27
CA ALA A 187 -13.12 26.76 -18.00
C ALA A 187 -11.64 27.18 -17.74
N SER A 188 -11.38 28.26 -17.01
CA SER A 188 -10.04 28.77 -16.67
C SER A 188 -9.70 28.64 -15.18
N SER A 189 -10.60 28.12 -14.35
CA SER A 189 -10.25 27.76 -12.98
C SER A 189 -9.19 26.65 -13.03
N LEU A 190 -8.05 26.90 -12.39
CA LEU A 190 -6.95 25.95 -12.25
C LEU A 190 -7.34 24.74 -11.37
N VAL A 191 -8.52 24.80 -10.76
CA VAL A 191 -9.10 23.79 -9.89
C VAL A 191 -10.36 23.30 -10.61
N PRO A 192 -10.44 22.01 -10.98
CA PRO A 192 -11.65 21.47 -11.56
C PRO A 192 -12.80 21.58 -10.54
N ASP A 193 -13.99 21.94 -11.00
CA ASP A 193 -15.20 21.55 -10.28
C ASP A 193 -15.25 20.03 -10.35
N ILE A 194 -14.99 19.40 -9.20
CA ILE A 194 -15.01 17.94 -9.03
C ILE A 194 -16.47 17.43 -9.01
N THR A 195 -17.42 18.35 -9.13
CA THR A 195 -18.85 18.18 -8.92
C THR A 195 -19.61 18.55 -10.19
N GLN A 196 -20.45 17.63 -10.65
CA GLN A 196 -21.48 17.97 -11.63
C GLN A 196 -22.46 19.01 -11.05
N PRO A 197 -23.28 19.68 -11.89
CA PRO A 197 -24.49 20.31 -11.39
C PRO A 197 -25.21 19.28 -10.51
N TYR A 198 -25.58 19.66 -9.27
CA TYR A 198 -26.19 18.80 -8.24
C TYR A 198 -25.26 17.91 -7.38
N GLU A 199 -23.94 17.98 -7.50
CA GLU A 199 -23.01 17.30 -6.58
C GLU A 199 -22.43 18.29 -5.54
N THR A 200 -22.49 17.94 -4.25
CA THR A 200 -21.82 18.67 -3.15
C THR A 200 -20.56 17.92 -2.71
N ILE A 201 -19.68 18.57 -1.92
CA ILE A 201 -18.45 17.95 -1.38
C ILE A 201 -18.75 16.65 -0.62
N ASP A 202 -19.93 16.57 0.00
CA ASP A 202 -20.43 15.40 0.73
C ASP A 202 -21.00 14.29 -0.19
N ASN A 203 -21.28 14.60 -1.46
CA ASN A 203 -21.94 13.73 -2.46
C ASN A 203 -21.11 13.51 -3.75
N ILE A 204 -19.81 13.75 -3.73
CA ILE A 204 -18.93 13.55 -4.90
C ILE A 204 -18.96 12.07 -5.34
N GLY A 205 -19.38 11.81 -6.59
CA GLY A 205 -19.45 10.47 -7.17
C GLY A 205 -20.76 9.70 -6.88
N GLY A 206 -21.79 10.40 -6.42
CA GLY A 206 -23.10 9.86 -6.03
C GLY A 206 -24.08 9.58 -7.17
N GLY A 207 -23.61 9.35 -8.39
CA GLY A 207 -24.47 8.97 -9.52
C GLY A 207 -25.32 7.71 -9.23
N PRO A 208 -26.42 7.49 -10.00
CA PRO A 208 -27.45 6.47 -9.70
C PRO A 208 -26.95 5.03 -9.58
N ASN A 209 -25.72 4.73 -10.00
CA ASN A 209 -25.10 3.41 -9.91
C ASN A 209 -24.43 3.09 -8.54
N LEU A 210 -24.40 4.03 -7.58
CA LEU A 210 -23.73 3.82 -6.28
C LEU A 210 -24.63 3.17 -5.21
N GLN A 211 -25.95 3.09 -5.43
CA GLN A 211 -26.86 2.40 -4.50
C GLN A 211 -26.44 0.93 -4.30
N LEU A 212 -25.99 0.28 -5.37
CA LEU A 212 -25.43 -1.09 -5.36
C LEU A 212 -24.21 -1.22 -4.43
N ARG A 213 -23.28 -0.24 -4.44
CA ARG A 213 -22.08 -0.27 -3.57
C ARG A 213 -22.37 0.06 -2.11
N LYS A 214 -23.33 0.95 -1.82
CA LYS A 214 -23.76 1.25 -0.44
C LYS A 214 -24.40 0.02 0.22
N GLU A 215 -25.11 -0.80 -0.54
CA GLU A 215 -25.65 -2.07 -0.05
C GLU A 215 -24.55 -3.11 0.18
N ASP A 216 -23.57 -3.21 -0.71
CA ASP A 216 -22.42 -4.12 -0.55
C ASP A 216 -21.58 -3.77 0.70
N LEU A 217 -21.32 -2.48 0.94
CA LEU A 217 -20.63 -2.00 2.15
C LEU A 217 -21.43 -2.25 3.44
N LYS A 218 -22.77 -2.16 3.38
CA LYS A 218 -23.64 -2.49 4.52
C LYS A 218 -23.66 -4.00 4.79
N ARG A 219 -23.54 -4.85 3.77
CA ARG A 219 -23.40 -6.31 3.93
C ARG A 219 -22.06 -6.67 4.56
N GLU A 220 -20.97 -6.05 4.12
CA GLU A 220 -19.62 -6.24 4.72
C GLU A 220 -19.56 -5.75 6.18
N ALA A 221 -20.31 -4.69 6.53
CA ALA A 221 -20.39 -4.19 7.91
C ALA A 221 -21.25 -5.06 8.85
N GLN A 222 -22.12 -5.92 8.31
CA GLN A 222 -23.02 -6.78 9.10
C GLN A 222 -22.42 -8.15 9.44
N ASP A 223 -21.21 -8.47 8.97
CA ASP A 223 -20.55 -9.75 9.26
C ASP A 223 -20.20 -9.89 10.75
N PRO A 224 -20.82 -10.81 11.51
CA PRO A 224 -20.65 -10.91 12.96
C PRO A 224 -19.34 -11.60 13.39
N ASN A 225 -18.45 -11.93 12.45
CA ASN A 225 -17.17 -12.60 12.72
C ASN A 225 -15.97 -11.65 12.84
N ILE A 226 -16.19 -10.33 12.82
CA ILE A 226 -15.17 -9.33 13.18
C ILE A 226 -15.25 -9.12 14.70
N LEU A 227 -14.78 -10.12 15.44
CA LEU A 227 -14.48 -9.95 16.85
C LEU A 227 -13.23 -9.06 16.98
N GLU A 228 -13.43 -7.91 17.60
CA GLU A 228 -12.42 -6.98 18.13
C GLU A 228 -11.52 -6.33 17.07
N ALA A 229 -12.00 -5.22 16.49
CA ALA A 229 -11.12 -4.22 15.92
C ALA A 229 -10.24 -3.64 17.05
N GLU A 230 -9.05 -4.21 17.22
CA GLU A 230 -7.94 -3.52 17.89
C GLU A 230 -7.80 -2.12 17.26
N ASP A 231 -7.54 -1.10 18.07
CA ASP A 231 -7.51 0.32 17.66
C ASP A 231 -6.83 0.51 16.27
N PRO A 232 -7.51 1.15 15.29
CA PRO A 232 -7.02 1.22 13.90
C PRO A 232 -5.65 1.93 13.76
N GLU A 233 -5.21 2.66 14.78
CA GLU A 233 -3.93 3.38 14.79
C GLU A 233 -2.69 2.49 14.97
N ILE A 234 -2.84 1.24 15.41
CA ILE A 234 -1.70 0.32 15.65
C ILE A 234 -1.83 -0.95 14.79
N GLN A 235 -2.43 -0.83 13.60
CA GLN A 235 -2.52 -1.97 12.69
C GLN A 235 -1.20 -2.16 11.95
N LEU A 236 -0.55 -3.31 12.15
CA LEU A 236 0.62 -3.70 11.38
C LEU A 236 0.25 -3.83 9.89
N ASP A 237 1.02 -3.18 9.00
CA ASP A 237 0.88 -3.35 7.55
C ASP A 237 1.24 -4.77 7.09
N TYR A 238 0.31 -5.72 7.24
CA TYR A 238 0.52 -7.12 6.93
C TYR A 238 0.86 -7.37 5.46
N GLU A 239 0.38 -6.54 4.53
CA GLU A 239 0.72 -6.66 3.10
C GLU A 239 2.21 -6.45 2.84
N LYS A 240 2.82 -5.45 3.50
CA LYS A 240 4.26 -5.16 3.38
C LYS A 240 5.10 -6.30 3.96
N VAL A 241 4.63 -6.90 5.05
CA VAL A 241 5.29 -8.06 5.68
C VAL A 241 5.13 -9.30 4.79
N SER A 242 3.94 -9.54 4.25
CA SER A 242 3.63 -10.63 3.33
C SER A 242 4.50 -10.60 2.08
N ARG A 243 4.66 -9.43 1.44
CA ARG A 243 5.57 -9.25 0.30
C ARG A 243 7.03 -9.57 0.65
N ALA A 244 7.45 -9.30 1.89
CA ALA A 244 8.82 -9.53 2.33
C ALA A 244 9.10 -10.99 2.73
N THR A 245 8.14 -11.68 3.34
CA THR A 245 8.31 -13.06 3.82
C THR A 245 7.77 -14.12 2.86
N GLY A 246 6.93 -13.72 1.89
CA GLY A 246 6.20 -14.62 0.99
C GLY A 246 5.02 -15.35 1.66
N TRP A 247 4.65 -14.97 2.89
CA TRP A 247 3.57 -15.65 3.63
C TRP A 247 2.21 -15.00 3.36
N PRO A 248 1.11 -15.77 3.29
CA PRO A 248 -0.21 -15.19 3.11
C PRO A 248 -0.64 -14.43 4.37
N VAL A 249 -1.40 -13.34 4.18
CA VAL A 249 -1.84 -12.43 5.26
C VAL A 249 -2.59 -13.18 6.36
N ARG A 250 -3.40 -14.18 6.01
CA ARG A 250 -4.12 -15.02 6.98
C ARG A 250 -3.18 -15.72 7.97
N THR A 251 -2.05 -16.24 7.48
CA THR A 251 -1.06 -16.90 8.34
C THR A 251 -0.36 -15.90 9.24
N LEU A 252 -0.07 -14.71 8.74
CA LEU A 252 0.59 -13.64 9.52
C LEU A 252 -0.28 -13.16 10.68
N LYS A 253 -1.60 -12.99 10.46
CA LYS A 253 -2.55 -12.63 11.51
C LYS A 253 -2.68 -13.69 12.61
N GLY A 254 -2.42 -14.96 12.29
CA GLY A 254 -2.44 -16.07 13.25
C GLY A 254 -1.16 -16.21 14.11
N LEU A 255 -0.15 -15.35 13.91
CA LEU A 255 1.08 -15.40 14.69
C LEU A 255 0.90 -14.74 16.06
N GLN A 256 1.48 -15.34 17.08
CA GLN A 256 1.58 -14.73 18.40
C GLN A 256 2.69 -13.70 18.39
N VAL A 257 2.32 -12.41 18.39
CA VAL A 257 3.26 -11.30 18.41
C VAL A 257 3.08 -10.51 19.70
N LYS A 258 4.18 -10.23 20.42
CA LYS A 258 4.12 -9.50 21.69
C LYS A 258 5.34 -8.62 21.92
N ALA A 259 5.11 -7.40 22.42
CA ALA A 259 6.18 -6.53 22.91
C ALA A 259 6.67 -6.98 24.29
N LEU A 260 7.97 -7.27 24.42
CA LEU A 260 8.60 -7.74 25.65
C LEU A 260 9.26 -6.62 26.44
N VAL A 261 9.97 -5.73 25.75
CA VAL A 261 10.72 -4.63 26.38
C VAL A 261 10.36 -3.33 25.70
N LYS A 262 9.89 -2.36 26.49
CA LYS A 262 9.70 -0.97 26.08
C LYS A 262 10.71 -0.10 26.82
N ARG A 263 11.47 0.71 26.08
CA ARG A 263 12.42 1.67 26.64
C ARG A 263 12.26 3.02 25.96
N MET A 264 12.29 4.09 26.75
CA MET A 264 12.43 5.45 26.23
C MET A 264 13.91 5.81 26.27
N VAL A 265 14.49 6.07 25.12
CA VAL A 265 15.92 6.39 24.95
C VAL A 265 16.06 7.80 24.41
N SER A 266 17.09 8.53 24.84
CA SER A 266 17.34 9.90 24.38
C SER A 266 18.74 10.03 23.81
N ASN A 267 18.86 10.68 22.66
CA ASN A 267 20.14 11.13 22.12
C ASN A 267 20.31 12.63 22.37
N GLN A 268 21.48 13.05 22.85
CA GLN A 268 21.79 14.46 23.03
C GLN A 268 22.34 15.03 21.73
N THR A 269 21.66 16.04 21.18
CA THR A 269 22.05 16.70 19.92
C THR A 269 22.28 18.18 20.14
N ARG A 270 22.79 18.88 19.12
CA ARG A 270 22.93 20.35 19.15
C ARG A 270 21.58 21.06 19.37
N LEU A 271 20.48 20.47 18.93
CA LEU A 271 19.11 20.98 19.11
C LEU A 271 18.49 20.53 20.46
N GLY A 272 19.25 19.85 21.31
CA GLY A 272 18.80 19.31 22.59
C GLY A 272 18.55 17.80 22.58
N LYS A 273 17.85 17.32 23.61
CA LYS A 273 17.59 15.89 23.83
C LYS A 273 16.47 15.40 22.91
N ILE A 274 16.81 14.60 21.92
CA ILE A 274 15.83 13.93 21.04
C ILE A 274 15.46 12.59 21.67
N ARG A 275 14.20 12.47 22.12
CA ARG A 275 13.65 11.23 22.67
C ARG A 275 13.15 10.31 21.55
N GLN A 276 13.36 9.02 21.72
CA GLN A 276 12.91 7.95 20.85
C GLN A 276 12.44 6.79 21.72
N THR A 277 11.43 6.08 21.25
CA THR A 277 10.97 4.83 21.88
C THR A 277 11.63 3.66 21.17
N SER A 278 12.23 2.74 21.92
CA SER A 278 12.73 1.47 21.40
C SER A 278 11.96 0.32 22.04
N ILE A 279 11.54 -0.62 21.19
CA ILE A 279 10.69 -1.74 21.55
C ILE A 279 11.36 -3.01 21.04
N LEU A 280 11.42 -4.03 21.90
CA LEU A 280 11.83 -5.38 21.53
C LEU A 280 10.60 -6.28 21.60
N SER A 281 10.26 -6.89 20.49
CA SER A 281 9.11 -7.78 20.35
C SER A 281 9.53 -9.18 19.94
N VAL A 282 8.68 -10.15 20.26
CA VAL A 282 8.78 -11.54 19.85
C VAL A 282 7.62 -11.87 18.93
N ALA A 283 7.85 -12.74 17.95
CA ALA A 283 6.84 -13.33 17.09
C ALA A 283 7.03 -14.86 17.06
N GLY A 284 5.95 -15.63 17.10
CA GLY A 284 6.02 -17.08 16.98
C GLY A 284 4.70 -17.72 16.58
N ASN A 285 4.78 -18.97 16.12
CA ASN A 285 3.63 -19.73 15.61
C ASN A 285 3.11 -20.79 16.61
N GLY A 286 3.69 -20.88 17.81
CA GLY A 286 3.38 -21.90 18.82
C GLY A 286 3.78 -23.33 18.42
N LYS A 287 4.45 -23.50 17.28
CA LYS A 287 4.82 -24.79 16.68
C LYS A 287 6.32 -24.86 16.37
N GLY A 288 7.15 -24.28 17.24
CA GLY A 288 8.60 -24.31 17.11
C GLY A 288 9.18 -23.26 16.17
N LEU A 289 8.45 -22.22 15.75
CA LEU A 289 9.03 -21.09 15.04
C LEU A 289 9.01 -19.84 15.92
N LEU A 290 10.16 -19.19 16.07
CA LEU A 290 10.35 -18.04 16.96
C LEU A 290 11.26 -17.00 16.32
N GLY A 291 10.88 -15.73 16.42
CA GLY A 291 11.66 -14.60 15.95
C GLY A 291 11.63 -13.45 16.96
N ILE A 292 12.72 -12.68 17.00
CA ILE A 292 12.81 -11.45 17.78
C ILE A 292 13.10 -10.27 16.86
N GLY A 293 12.54 -9.10 17.21
CA GLY A 293 12.66 -7.89 16.42
C GLY A 293 12.73 -6.66 17.31
N GLU A 294 13.67 -5.77 17.01
CA GLU A 294 13.80 -4.48 17.68
C GLU A 294 13.35 -3.37 16.74
N GLY A 295 12.45 -2.51 17.20
CA GLY A 295 12.01 -1.30 16.50
C GLY A 295 12.38 -0.06 17.30
N LYS A 296 12.64 1.05 16.60
CA LYS A 296 13.00 2.31 17.24
C LYS A 296 12.52 3.47 16.39
N SER A 297 11.61 4.27 16.92
CA SER A 297 11.13 5.50 16.29
C SER A 297 10.89 6.60 17.34
N ARG A 298 10.58 7.81 16.87
CA ARG A 298 10.12 8.90 17.73
C ARG A 298 8.74 8.57 18.32
N ASP A 299 7.89 7.99 17.49
CA ASP A 299 6.53 7.61 17.85
C ASP A 299 6.45 6.16 18.30
N PHE A 300 5.53 5.91 19.24
CA PHE A 300 5.38 4.58 19.85
C PHE A 300 4.80 3.56 18.86
N GLY A 301 3.72 3.91 18.14
CA GLY A 301 3.06 3.02 17.19
C GLY A 301 3.99 2.57 16.08
N GLU A 302 4.76 3.50 15.50
CA GLU A 302 5.73 3.17 14.45
C GLU A 302 6.87 2.27 14.97
N ALA A 303 7.40 2.54 16.16
CA ALA A 303 8.41 1.68 16.78
C ALA A 303 7.89 0.25 17.02
N LEU A 304 6.61 0.12 17.39
CA LEU A 304 5.96 -1.16 17.62
C LEU A 304 5.75 -1.93 16.32
N MET A 305 5.24 -1.26 15.27
CA MET A 305 5.08 -1.84 13.94
C MET A 305 6.41 -2.32 13.37
N GLN A 306 7.48 -1.52 13.49
CA GLN A 306 8.82 -1.91 13.06
C GLN A 306 9.35 -3.13 13.84
N ALA A 307 9.12 -3.17 15.16
CA ALA A 307 9.52 -4.30 16.00
C ALA A 307 8.80 -5.59 15.60
N HIS A 308 7.49 -5.53 15.38
CA HIS A 308 6.65 -6.66 14.95
C HIS A 308 7.06 -7.17 13.58
N ALA A 309 7.18 -6.27 12.59
CA ALA A 309 7.60 -6.64 11.24
C ALA A 309 8.98 -7.31 11.22
N ARG A 310 9.94 -6.79 12.00
CA ARG A 310 11.28 -7.40 12.14
C ARG A 310 11.24 -8.75 12.84
N ALA A 311 10.41 -8.91 13.88
CA ALA A 311 10.28 -10.17 14.60
C ALA A 311 9.75 -11.28 13.69
N ILE A 312 8.72 -10.99 12.89
CA ILE A 312 8.15 -11.93 11.92
C ILE A 312 9.19 -12.30 10.84
N ARG A 313 9.90 -11.32 10.29
CA ARG A 313 10.94 -11.58 9.28
C ARG A 313 12.09 -12.45 9.80
N ASN A 314 12.41 -12.35 11.09
CA ASN A 314 13.52 -13.05 11.73
C ASN A 314 13.11 -14.37 12.40
N MET A 315 11.95 -14.93 12.08
CA MET A 315 11.52 -16.20 12.63
C MET A 315 12.43 -17.34 12.17
N ARG A 316 12.88 -18.16 13.13
CA ARG A 316 13.73 -19.33 12.92
C ARG A 316 13.15 -20.55 13.63
N PRO A 317 13.42 -21.77 13.13
CA PRO A 317 13.01 -23.00 13.81
C PRO A 317 13.78 -23.17 15.12
N VAL A 318 13.04 -23.50 16.18
CA VAL A 318 13.52 -23.87 17.50
C VAL A 318 13.28 -25.36 17.67
N LEU A 319 14.35 -26.07 17.99
CA LEU A 319 14.32 -27.50 18.29
C LEU A 319 13.60 -27.73 19.61
N ARG A 320 12.68 -28.69 19.60
CA ARG A 320 11.87 -29.08 20.77
C ARG A 320 11.83 -30.59 20.89
N TYR A 321 12.07 -31.08 22.10
CA TYR A 321 11.87 -32.47 22.47
C TYR A 321 10.40 -32.70 22.81
N GLU A 322 9.80 -33.76 22.22
CA GLU A 322 8.37 -34.11 22.37
C GLU A 322 7.42 -32.92 22.13
N ASP A 323 7.80 -31.99 21.24
CA ASP A 323 7.09 -30.73 20.99
C ASP A 323 6.74 -29.91 22.26
N ARG A 324 7.44 -30.13 23.38
CA ARG A 324 7.11 -29.53 24.69
C ARG A 324 8.27 -28.83 25.38
N THR A 325 9.50 -29.35 25.28
CA THR A 325 10.67 -28.84 26.04
C THR A 325 11.91 -28.76 25.15
N ILE A 326 13.03 -28.29 25.68
CA ILE A 326 14.31 -28.18 24.96
C ILE A 326 15.14 -29.47 25.07
N TYR A 327 16.18 -29.59 24.25
CA TYR A 327 17.17 -30.68 24.35
C TYR A 327 18.29 -30.35 25.34
N GLY A 328 18.29 -31.03 26.49
CA GLY A 328 19.35 -30.95 27.50
C GLY A 328 19.48 -29.57 28.14
N ASP A 329 20.57 -29.39 28.90
CA ASP A 329 20.88 -28.11 29.54
C ASP A 329 21.62 -27.19 28.56
N VAL A 330 21.13 -25.96 28.42
CA VAL A 330 21.69 -24.98 27.48
C VAL A 330 22.00 -23.68 28.20
N ARG A 331 23.14 -23.08 27.85
CA ARG A 331 23.61 -21.82 28.42
C ARG A 331 23.70 -20.76 27.32
N GLY A 332 23.15 -19.58 27.59
CA GLY A 332 23.24 -18.41 26.73
C GLY A 332 23.93 -17.26 27.45
N LYS A 333 24.75 -16.48 26.76
CA LYS A 333 25.46 -15.35 27.36
C LYS A 333 25.45 -14.15 26.43
N VAL A 334 24.83 -13.05 26.88
CA VAL A 334 24.82 -11.77 26.16
C VAL A 334 25.30 -10.67 27.10
N GLY A 335 26.50 -10.16 26.82
CA GLY A 335 27.18 -9.21 27.70
C GLY A 335 27.42 -9.80 29.09
N ALA A 336 26.90 -9.13 30.12
CA ALA A 336 26.97 -9.61 31.50
C ALA A 336 25.78 -10.48 31.94
N THR A 337 24.80 -10.70 31.07
CA THR A 337 23.66 -11.56 31.36
C THR A 337 24.02 -12.99 31.00
N GLU A 338 23.99 -13.85 32.00
CA GLU A 338 24.21 -15.29 31.86
C GLU A 338 22.88 -15.98 32.11
N LEU A 339 22.49 -16.84 31.19
CA LEU A 339 21.23 -17.56 31.23
C LEU A 339 21.54 -19.05 31.19
N GLN A 340 20.94 -19.78 32.11
CA GLN A 340 21.00 -21.23 32.17
C GLN A 340 19.57 -21.75 32.06
N PHE A 341 19.32 -22.51 31.00
CA PHE A 341 18.15 -23.38 30.95
C PHE A 341 18.51 -24.65 31.68
N ASP A 342 17.84 -24.86 32.81
CA ASP A 342 17.94 -26.11 33.54
C ASP A 342 16.78 -26.96 33.03
N ALA A 343 17.10 -28.00 32.27
CA ALA A 343 16.10 -28.98 31.93
C ALA A 343 15.76 -29.82 33.19
N SER A 344 16.66 -29.89 34.18
CA SER A 344 16.42 -30.51 35.49
C SER A 344 15.47 -29.69 36.38
N ALA A 345 14.25 -30.20 36.57
CA ALA A 345 13.19 -29.62 37.40
C ALA A 345 13.41 -29.69 38.93
N THR A 346 14.45 -30.38 39.40
CA THR A 346 14.69 -30.61 40.83
C THR A 346 15.94 -29.85 41.29
N SER A 347 15.83 -29.18 42.44
CA SER A 347 16.90 -28.45 43.15
C SER A 347 18.15 -29.26 43.49
N HIS A 348 18.14 -30.57 43.24
CA HIS A 348 19.33 -31.40 43.20
C HIS A 348 19.90 -31.37 41.77
N ALA A 349 20.87 -30.46 41.60
CA ALA A 349 21.67 -30.35 40.40
C ALA A 349 22.12 -31.75 39.90
N ASN A 350 21.91 -32.01 38.61
CA ASN A 350 22.50 -33.08 37.80
C ASN A 350 21.78 -34.44 37.71
N MET A 351 20.58 -34.67 38.27
CA MET A 351 19.98 -36.01 38.16
C MET A 351 19.04 -36.22 36.97
N TYR A 352 18.35 -35.19 36.47
CA TYR A 352 17.45 -35.33 35.31
C TYR A 352 17.75 -34.29 34.23
N PRO A 353 18.24 -34.67 33.04
CA PRO A 353 18.57 -33.73 31.96
C PRO A 353 17.33 -33.19 31.21
N LEU A 354 16.10 -33.50 31.66
CA LEU A 354 14.86 -33.14 30.99
C LEU A 354 13.76 -32.77 31.98
N SER A 355 12.98 -31.73 31.66
CA SER A 355 11.87 -31.31 32.50
C SER A 355 10.75 -32.36 32.37
N PRO A 356 10.21 -32.89 33.48
CA PRO A 356 9.12 -33.84 33.42
C PRO A 356 7.86 -33.20 32.83
N GLN A 357 6.98 -34.02 32.28
CA GLN A 357 5.74 -33.54 31.67
C GLN A 357 4.82 -32.98 32.75
N GLY A 358 4.23 -31.80 32.49
CA GLY A 358 3.37 -31.12 33.45
C GLY A 358 4.11 -30.26 34.48
N PHE A 359 5.41 -30.00 34.27
CA PHE A 359 6.19 -29.10 35.13
C PHE A 359 5.81 -27.63 34.93
N GLY A 360 5.42 -27.27 33.71
CA GLY A 360 5.07 -25.92 33.29
C GLY A 360 6.29 -25.02 33.05
N LEU A 361 6.02 -23.75 32.76
CA LEU A 361 7.04 -22.74 32.52
C LEU A 361 7.42 -22.02 33.83
N ARG A 362 8.56 -22.41 34.42
CA ARG A 362 9.12 -21.77 35.63
C ARG A 362 10.30 -20.89 35.26
N CYS A 363 9.99 -19.71 34.76
CA CYS A 363 10.97 -18.77 34.23
C CYS A 363 10.52 -17.32 34.42
N GLN A 364 11.43 -16.38 34.16
CA GLN A 364 11.13 -14.94 34.19
C GLN A 364 10.10 -14.58 33.10
N GLN A 365 9.24 -13.58 33.33
CA GLN A 365 8.14 -13.22 32.42
C GLN A 365 8.55 -13.11 30.94
N SER A 366 9.68 -12.45 30.64
CA SER A 366 10.15 -12.29 29.25
C SER A 366 10.48 -13.63 28.58
N ILE A 367 11.03 -14.57 29.34
CA ILE A 367 11.34 -15.93 28.87
C ILE A 367 10.04 -16.72 28.70
N TRP A 368 9.11 -16.56 29.63
CA TRP A 368 7.80 -17.21 29.61
C TRP A 368 7.03 -16.87 28.33
N GLU A 369 6.97 -15.58 27.95
CA GLU A 369 6.32 -15.15 26.71
C GLU A 369 6.99 -15.73 25.46
N MET A 370 8.33 -15.78 25.43
CA MET A 370 9.07 -16.38 24.32
C MET A 370 8.81 -17.88 24.20
N CYS A 371 8.78 -18.59 25.32
CA CYS A 371 8.49 -20.02 25.35
C CYS A 371 7.08 -20.29 24.85
N ARG A 372 6.10 -19.50 25.28
CA ARG A 372 4.72 -19.61 24.80
C ARG A 372 4.62 -19.38 23.30
N ALA A 373 5.25 -18.33 22.78
CA ALA A 373 5.29 -18.03 21.34
C ALA A 373 6.00 -19.12 20.51
N ALA A 374 7.02 -19.76 21.08
CA ALA A 374 7.72 -20.88 20.45
C ALA A 374 6.94 -22.21 20.55
N GLY A 375 5.99 -22.34 21.47
CA GLY A 375 5.29 -23.59 21.77
C GLY A 375 6.00 -24.50 22.76
N ILE A 376 6.88 -23.96 23.61
CA ILE A 376 7.50 -24.66 24.73
C ILE A 376 6.54 -24.59 25.93
N ARG A 377 6.26 -25.73 26.54
CA ARG A 377 5.31 -25.89 27.65
C ARG A 377 6.00 -26.12 28.99
N ASP A 378 7.13 -26.84 28.98
CA ASP A 378 7.88 -27.19 30.18
C ASP A 378 9.31 -26.65 30.07
N LEU A 379 9.71 -25.76 31.00
CA LEU A 379 11.07 -25.21 31.06
C LEU A 379 11.34 -24.60 32.43
N ALA A 380 12.52 -24.88 33.00
CA ALA A 380 13.08 -24.07 34.08
C ALA A 380 14.20 -23.18 33.51
N ALA A 381 14.15 -21.88 33.83
CA ALA A 381 15.19 -20.95 33.39
C ALA A 381 15.68 -20.09 34.55
N ARG A 382 16.99 -20.05 34.73
CA ARG A 382 17.66 -19.21 35.72
C ARG A 382 18.53 -18.18 35.02
N VAL A 383 18.26 -16.90 35.29
CA VAL A 383 19.13 -15.79 34.88
C VAL A 383 20.10 -15.49 36.01
N THR A 384 21.38 -15.71 35.77
CA THR A 384 22.48 -15.42 36.68
C THR A 384 23.18 -14.11 36.28
N ARG A 385 23.94 -13.54 37.21
CA ARG A 385 24.67 -12.28 37.03
C ARG A 385 23.73 -11.10 36.72
N SER A 386 23.70 -10.57 35.49
CA SER A 386 22.89 -9.39 35.13
C SER A 386 21.49 -9.74 34.62
N ARG A 387 20.46 -9.06 35.14
CA ARG A 387 19.04 -9.27 34.78
C ARG A 387 18.46 -8.20 33.84
N ASN A 388 19.29 -7.62 32.97
CA ASN A 388 18.81 -6.66 31.97
C ASN A 388 17.86 -7.34 30.98
N LYS A 389 16.57 -6.95 30.98
CA LYS A 389 15.52 -7.58 30.17
C LYS A 389 15.87 -7.71 28.68
N MET A 390 16.51 -6.70 28.07
CA MET A 390 16.87 -6.75 26.65
C MET A 390 17.92 -7.83 26.37
N ASN A 391 18.93 -7.93 27.23
CA ASN A 391 19.97 -8.95 27.09
C ASN A 391 19.46 -10.33 27.50
N THR A 392 18.55 -10.42 28.48
CA THR A 392 17.87 -11.66 28.84
C THR A 392 17.12 -12.23 27.64
N VAL A 393 16.32 -11.42 26.93
CA VAL A 393 15.61 -11.86 25.71
C VAL A 393 16.58 -12.33 24.62
N LYS A 394 17.65 -11.56 24.36
CA LYS A 394 18.66 -11.93 23.37
C LYS A 394 19.41 -13.22 23.74
N ALA A 395 19.80 -13.38 25.01
CA ALA A 395 20.45 -14.58 25.53
C ALA A 395 19.52 -15.80 25.50
N THR A 396 18.23 -15.60 25.75
CA THR A 396 17.20 -16.65 25.65
C THR A 396 17.08 -17.14 24.21
N TYR A 397 17.02 -16.20 23.25
CA TYR A 397 16.96 -16.52 21.83
C TYR A 397 18.22 -17.26 21.35
N GLU A 398 19.41 -16.78 21.72
CA GLU A 398 20.68 -17.43 21.41
C GLU A 398 20.78 -18.82 22.01
N ALA A 399 20.38 -18.99 23.27
CA ALA A 399 20.36 -20.29 23.92
C ALA A 399 19.45 -21.27 23.17
N LEU A 400 18.20 -20.88 22.85
CA LEU A 400 17.28 -21.73 22.09
C LEU A 400 17.82 -22.13 20.72
N MET A 401 18.57 -21.25 20.06
CA MET A 401 19.19 -21.51 18.75
C MET A 401 20.50 -22.32 18.84
N SER A 402 21.12 -22.40 20.01
CA SER A 402 22.37 -23.15 20.25
C SER A 402 22.17 -24.61 20.64
N GLN A 403 20.92 -25.06 20.69
CA GLN A 403 20.58 -26.46 20.94
C GLN A 403 21.26 -27.38 19.91
N LYS A 404 21.70 -28.54 20.38
CA LYS A 404 22.31 -29.56 19.52
C LYS A 404 21.30 -30.67 19.26
N ASP A 405 21.18 -31.04 17.99
CA ASP A 405 20.34 -32.16 17.62
C ASP A 405 20.94 -33.48 18.11
N PRO A 406 20.15 -34.33 18.80
CA PRO A 406 20.64 -35.62 19.27
C PRO A 406 21.08 -36.53 18.13
N GLU A 407 20.45 -36.40 16.95
CA GLU A 407 20.83 -37.12 15.74
C GLU A 407 22.21 -36.69 15.21
N ASP A 408 22.49 -35.38 15.23
CA ASP A 408 23.78 -34.86 14.83
C ASP A 408 24.89 -35.27 15.81
N ILE A 409 24.58 -35.32 17.11
CA ILE A 409 25.50 -35.86 18.13
C ILE A 409 25.78 -37.34 17.88
N ALA A 410 24.74 -38.13 17.57
CA ALA A 410 24.89 -39.56 17.28
C ALA A 410 25.75 -39.79 16.03
N ARG A 411 25.52 -39.00 14.96
CA ARG A 411 26.30 -39.03 13.72
C ARG A 411 27.75 -38.64 13.96
N ALA A 412 28.01 -37.57 14.71
CA ALA A 412 29.36 -37.10 15.02
C ALA A 412 30.16 -38.11 15.87
N ARG A 413 29.49 -38.85 16.76
CA ARG A 413 30.14 -39.84 17.64
C ARG A 413 30.18 -41.26 17.04
N GLY A 414 29.46 -41.50 15.94
CA GLY A 414 29.31 -42.84 15.36
C GLY A 414 28.61 -43.84 16.29
N ARG A 415 27.81 -43.35 17.25
CA ARG A 415 27.12 -44.18 18.24
C ARG A 415 25.65 -43.80 18.30
N LYS A 416 24.78 -44.82 18.40
CA LYS A 416 23.34 -44.61 18.53
C LYS A 416 23.05 -43.91 19.87
N LEU A 417 22.44 -42.72 19.81
CA LEU A 417 21.89 -42.04 20.99
C LEU A 417 20.44 -42.51 21.17
N VAL A 418 20.17 -43.24 22.24
CA VAL A 418 18.83 -43.81 22.50
C VAL A 418 18.13 -42.98 23.58
N ASP A 419 16.92 -42.53 23.27
CA ASP A 419 16.02 -41.94 24.26
C ASP A 419 15.33 -43.05 25.06
N VAL A 420 15.74 -43.20 26.32
CA VAL A 420 15.25 -44.25 27.23
C VAL A 420 13.74 -44.11 27.48
N ARG A 421 13.21 -42.89 27.58
CA ARG A 421 11.79 -42.65 27.84
C ARG A 421 10.94 -43.15 26.67
N LYS A 422 11.33 -42.78 25.44
CA LYS A 422 10.63 -43.19 24.22
C LYS A 422 10.64 -44.71 24.02
N VAL A 423 11.74 -45.38 24.35
CA VAL A 423 11.83 -46.85 24.29
C VAL A 423 10.90 -47.50 25.31
N TYR A 424 10.89 -47.00 26.54
CA TYR A 424 10.07 -47.56 27.62
C TYR A 424 8.57 -47.50 27.31
N TYR A 425 8.10 -46.39 26.73
CA TYR A 425 6.67 -46.20 26.39
C TYR A 425 6.30 -46.60 24.96
N ALA A 426 7.21 -47.23 24.20
CA ALA A 426 7.00 -47.69 22.82
C ALA A 426 6.46 -46.62 21.83
N GLY A 427 6.76 -45.34 22.07
CA GLY A 427 6.26 -44.23 21.25
C GLY A 427 6.52 -42.86 21.90
N ALA A 428 6.47 -41.80 21.09
CA ALA A 428 6.32 -40.44 21.61
C ALA A 428 4.81 -40.20 21.76
N GLN A 429 4.35 -39.89 22.98
CA GLN A 429 2.96 -39.53 23.24
C GLN A 429 2.61 -38.15 22.68
#